data_AF-A0A2S2PH39-F1
#
_entry.id   AF-A0A2S2PH39-F1
#
_cell.length_a   1.000
_cell.length_b   1.000
_cell.length_c   1.000
_cell.angle_alpha   90.00
_cell.angle_beta   90.00
_cell.angle_gamma   90.00
#
_symmetry.space_group_name_H-M   'P 1'
#
loop_
_entity.id
_entity.type
_entity.pdbx_description
1 polymer ?
#
loop_
_entity_poly.entity_id
_entity_poly.type
_entity_poly.pdbx_seq_one_letter_code
_entity_poly.pdbx_strand_id
1 'polypeptide(L)'
;MLQFSIVGLKTKELYLPTRIQKIIVDPIKHSEIIESLPESSPIPINMYRDIDVIKSGGIELCGLKLSLAPRRQQSQAAPKLEKYTFIPYTADKVSSLPIKISDIFSAFLQIVLENSAGAIKVKVVEYGADKPFEGIYIPN
;
A
#
# COMPACT_ATOMS: atom_id res chain seq x y z
N MET A 1 -15.16 -20.63 -1.86
CA MET A 1 -15.88 -20.74 -0.57
C MET A 1 -15.15 -20.07 0.60
N LEU A 2 -13.88 -20.41 0.89
CA LEU A 2 -13.14 -19.81 2.02
C LEU A 2 -12.96 -18.28 1.89
N GLN A 3 -12.62 -17.78 0.70
CA GLN A 3 -12.53 -16.33 0.46
C GLN A 3 -13.87 -15.62 0.72
N PHE A 4 -14.99 -16.23 0.31
CA PHE A 4 -16.33 -15.69 0.55
C PHE A 4 -16.66 -15.60 2.05
N SER A 5 -16.18 -16.56 2.85
CA SER A 5 -16.31 -16.50 4.31
C SER A 5 -15.62 -15.27 4.92
N ILE A 6 -14.46 -14.90 4.38
CA ILE A 6 -13.67 -13.74 4.83
C ILE A 6 -14.34 -12.45 4.39
N VAL A 7 -14.90 -12.40 3.17
CA VAL A 7 -15.68 -11.25 2.67
C VAL A 7 -16.92 -10.99 3.55
N GLY A 8 -17.48 -12.02 4.15
CA GLY A 8 -18.60 -11.88 5.09
C GLY A 8 -18.24 -11.21 6.42
N LEU A 9 -16.97 -11.10 6.78
CA LEU A 9 -16.54 -10.47 8.03
C LEU A 9 -16.66 -8.94 7.95
N LYS A 10 -16.97 -8.29 9.07
CA LYS A 10 -17.03 -6.82 9.15
C LYS A 10 -15.65 -6.16 9.13
N THR A 11 -14.60 -6.93 9.42
CA THR A 11 -13.21 -6.48 9.56
C THR A 11 -12.46 -6.56 8.24
N LYS A 12 -11.61 -5.56 7.95
CA LYS A 12 -10.74 -5.53 6.75
C LYS A 12 -9.31 -6.04 7.03
N GLU A 13 -9.17 -6.92 8.02
CA GLU A 13 -7.88 -7.47 8.43
C GLU A 13 -7.59 -8.79 7.71
N LEU A 14 -6.35 -9.27 7.82
CA LEU A 14 -5.94 -10.52 7.22
C LEU A 14 -6.36 -11.70 8.11
N TYR A 15 -7.38 -12.42 7.69
CA TYR A 15 -7.83 -13.65 8.36
C TYR A 15 -7.35 -14.89 7.60
N LEU A 16 -6.86 -15.88 8.33
CA LEU A 16 -6.50 -17.19 7.80
C LEU A 16 -7.39 -18.28 8.42
N PRO A 17 -7.83 -19.28 7.64
CA PRO A 17 -8.48 -20.47 8.17
C PRO A 17 -7.55 -21.25 9.08
N THR A 18 -8.02 -21.56 10.29
CA THR A 18 -7.29 -22.36 11.29
C THR A 18 -7.92 -23.72 11.52
N ARG A 19 -9.25 -23.80 11.47
CA ARG A 19 -9.98 -25.05 11.70
C ARG A 19 -11.22 -25.13 10.83
N ILE A 20 -11.54 -26.33 10.39
CA ILE A 20 -12.82 -26.66 9.77
C ILE A 20 -13.38 -27.85 10.52
N GLN A 21 -14.62 -27.75 11.02
CA GLN A 21 -15.23 -28.83 11.80
C GLN A 21 -15.60 -30.02 10.91
N LYS A 22 -16.21 -29.75 9.75
CA LYS A 22 -16.66 -30.78 8.81
C LYS A 22 -16.63 -30.25 7.38
N ILE A 23 -16.22 -31.11 6.46
CA ILE A 23 -16.33 -30.87 5.02
C ILE A 23 -17.10 -32.05 4.44
N ILE A 24 -18.16 -31.76 3.70
CA ILE A 24 -18.93 -32.75 2.96
C ILE A 24 -18.74 -32.43 1.48
N VAL A 25 -18.31 -33.44 0.71
CA VAL A 25 -18.13 -33.34 -0.73
C VAL A 25 -18.94 -34.45 -1.38
N ASP A 26 -19.95 -34.06 -2.14
CA ASP A 26 -20.73 -34.94 -2.98
C ASP A 26 -20.45 -34.62 -4.46
N PRO A 27 -19.54 -35.37 -5.12
CA PRO A 27 -19.14 -35.09 -6.49
C PRO A 27 -20.25 -35.38 -7.51
N ILE A 28 -21.13 -36.37 -7.24
CA ILE A 28 -22.21 -36.76 -8.15
C ILE A 28 -23.20 -35.60 -8.22
N LYS A 29 -23.65 -35.13 -7.06
CA LYS A 29 -24.53 -33.96 -6.96
C LYS A 29 -23.88 -32.70 -7.52
N HIS A 30 -22.56 -32.55 -7.37
CA HIS A 30 -21.86 -31.40 -7.93
C HIS A 30 -21.91 -31.38 -9.46
N SER A 31 -21.68 -32.52 -10.11
CA SER A 31 -21.77 -32.66 -11.57
C SER A 31 -23.19 -32.41 -12.08
N GLU A 32 -24.21 -32.97 -11.44
CA GLU A 32 -25.62 -32.74 -11.80
C GLU A 32 -25.97 -31.24 -11.78
N ILE A 33 -25.49 -30.50 -10.77
CA ILE A 33 -25.72 -29.06 -10.66
C ILE A 33 -24.99 -28.30 -11.77
N ILE A 34 -23.74 -28.69 -12.10
CA ILE A 34 -22.97 -28.06 -13.18
C ILE A 34 -23.65 -28.31 -14.54
N GLU A 35 -24.14 -29.52 -14.79
CA GLU A 35 -24.84 -29.85 -16.04
C GLU A 35 -26.19 -29.13 -16.19
N SER A 36 -26.87 -28.86 -15.07
CA SER A 36 -28.12 -28.08 -15.08
C SER A 36 -27.93 -26.59 -15.37
N LEU A 37 -26.68 -26.11 -15.26
CA LEU A 37 -26.31 -24.71 -15.39
C LEU A 37 -25.85 -24.40 -16.83
N PRO A 38 -26.17 -23.22 -17.39
CA PRO A 38 -25.66 -22.81 -18.69
C PRO A 38 -24.12 -22.81 -18.72
N GLU A 39 -23.54 -23.06 -19.89
CA GLU A 39 -22.09 -22.97 -20.08
C GLU A 39 -21.56 -21.62 -19.57
N SER A 40 -20.50 -21.67 -18.76
CA SER A 40 -19.84 -20.51 -18.15
C SER A 40 -20.63 -19.76 -17.06
N SER A 41 -21.75 -20.30 -16.57
CA SER A 41 -22.46 -19.68 -15.46
C SER A 41 -21.78 -19.96 -14.10
N PRO A 42 -21.73 -18.98 -13.19
CA PRO A 42 -21.12 -19.16 -11.88
C PRO A 42 -22.00 -20.02 -10.95
N ILE A 43 -21.36 -20.86 -10.13
CA ILE A 43 -22.07 -21.66 -9.12
C ILE A 43 -22.45 -20.76 -7.94
N PRO A 44 -23.72 -20.72 -7.53
CA PRO A 44 -24.14 -19.92 -6.39
C PRO A 44 -23.46 -20.42 -5.10
N ILE A 45 -23.14 -19.47 -4.23
CA ILE A 45 -22.57 -19.73 -2.91
C ILE A 45 -23.44 -19.08 -1.84
N ASN A 46 -23.82 -19.88 -0.84
CA ASN A 46 -24.64 -19.44 0.28
C ASN A 46 -23.83 -19.56 1.57
N MET A 47 -23.94 -18.56 2.43
CA MET A 47 -23.31 -18.53 3.76
C MET A 47 -24.38 -18.32 4.81
N TYR A 48 -24.61 -19.32 5.64
CA TYR A 48 -25.54 -19.29 6.76
C TYR A 48 -24.75 -19.04 8.05
N ARG A 49 -24.78 -17.80 8.53
CA ARG A 49 -23.96 -17.37 9.68
C ARG A 49 -24.44 -17.95 11.00
N ASP A 50 -25.75 -18.11 11.17
CA ASP A 50 -26.35 -18.58 12.43
C ASP A 50 -25.95 -20.02 12.75
N ILE A 51 -25.65 -20.82 11.72
CA ILE A 51 -25.24 -22.23 11.85
C ILE A 51 -23.78 -22.48 11.43
N ASP A 52 -23.03 -21.44 11.06
CA ASP A 52 -21.64 -21.53 10.59
C ASP A 52 -21.47 -22.53 9.42
N VAL A 53 -22.35 -22.45 8.41
CA VAL A 53 -22.34 -23.33 7.23
C VAL A 53 -22.19 -22.53 5.94
N ILE A 54 -21.28 -22.97 5.07
CA ILE A 54 -21.08 -22.43 3.72
C ILE A 54 -21.36 -23.54 2.72
N LYS A 55 -22.23 -23.29 1.77
CA LYS A 55 -22.67 -24.29 0.79
C LYS A 55 -22.52 -23.76 -0.63
N SER A 56 -21.99 -24.59 -1.51
CA SER A 56 -21.87 -24.29 -2.94
C SER A 56 -21.87 -25.59 -3.73
N GLY A 57 -22.82 -25.74 -4.65
CA GLY A 57 -22.97 -26.98 -5.42
C GLY A 57 -23.12 -28.22 -4.52
N GLY A 58 -22.23 -29.21 -4.71
CA GLY A 58 -22.15 -30.43 -3.90
C GLY A 58 -21.23 -30.33 -2.69
N ILE A 59 -20.72 -29.14 -2.35
CA ILE A 59 -19.77 -28.92 -1.26
C ILE A 59 -20.45 -28.18 -0.10
N GLU A 60 -20.27 -28.70 1.11
CA GLU A 60 -20.73 -28.07 2.34
C GLU A 60 -19.58 -28.01 3.36
N LEU A 61 -19.28 -26.80 3.84
CA LEU A 61 -18.30 -26.52 4.88
C LEU A 61 -19.04 -26.13 6.15
N CYS A 62 -18.77 -26.82 7.26
CA CYS A 62 -19.38 -26.51 8.56
C CYS A 62 -18.29 -26.14 9.57
N GLY A 63 -18.58 -25.15 10.42
CA GLY A 63 -17.74 -24.79 11.57
C GLY A 63 -16.38 -24.24 11.15
N LEU A 64 -16.34 -23.29 10.21
CA LEU A 64 -15.09 -22.68 9.75
C LEU A 64 -14.60 -21.65 10.77
N LYS A 65 -13.40 -21.87 11.31
CA LYS A 65 -12.72 -20.92 12.19
C LYS A 65 -11.61 -20.20 11.47
N LEU A 66 -11.64 -18.88 11.59
CA LEU A 66 -10.67 -17.96 11.02
C LEU A 66 -9.95 -17.27 12.18
N SER A 67 -8.63 -17.09 12.08
CA SER A 67 -7.85 -16.30 13.03
C SER A 67 -7.17 -15.13 12.33
N LEU A 68 -6.93 -14.04 13.07
CA LEU A 68 -6.13 -12.93 12.61
C LEU A 68 -4.68 -13.40 12.38
N ALA A 69 -4.14 -13.09 11.21
CA ALA A 69 -2.76 -13.40 10.86
C ALA A 69 -1.88 -12.14 10.91
N PRO A 70 -0.65 -12.25 11.42
CA PRO A 70 0.26 -11.12 11.46
C PRO A 70 0.61 -10.69 10.03
N ARG A 71 0.50 -9.39 9.77
CA ARG A 71 1.03 -8.79 8.55
C ARG A 71 2.53 -8.60 8.70
N ARG A 72 3.30 -9.07 7.72
CA ARG A 72 4.73 -8.78 7.65
C ARG A 72 4.92 -7.26 7.60
N GLN A 73 5.85 -6.72 8.39
CA GLN A 73 6.29 -5.35 8.22
C GLN A 73 6.82 -5.19 6.80
N GLN A 74 6.17 -4.32 6.03
CA GLN A 74 6.59 -4.04 4.66
C GLN A 74 7.91 -3.27 4.71
N SER A 75 8.83 -3.61 3.82
CA SER A 75 10.08 -2.86 3.61
C SER A 75 9.87 -1.54 2.85
N GLN A 76 8.61 -1.19 2.56
CA GLN A 76 8.27 0.06 1.90
C GLN A 76 8.47 1.21 2.88
N ALA A 77 9.41 2.10 2.56
CA ALA A 77 9.59 3.33 3.30
C ALA A 77 8.30 4.15 3.30
N ALA A 78 8.02 4.83 4.42
CA ALA A 78 6.88 5.72 4.52
C ALA A 78 6.99 6.84 3.47
N PRO A 79 5.86 7.28 2.89
CA PRO A 79 5.87 8.41 1.96
C PRO A 79 6.37 9.66 2.67
N LYS A 80 7.19 10.45 1.97
CA LYS A 80 7.62 11.77 2.44
C LYS A 80 6.57 12.81 2.07
N LEU A 81 6.28 13.73 3.00
CA LEU A 81 5.37 14.84 2.77
C LEU A 81 6.17 16.13 2.64
N GLU A 82 6.02 16.80 1.50
CA GLU A 82 6.64 18.10 1.23
C GLU A 82 5.56 19.18 1.19
N LYS A 83 5.83 20.33 1.81
CA LYS A 83 4.90 21.47 1.85
C LYS A 83 5.28 22.50 0.79
N TYR A 84 4.29 23.02 0.07
CA TYR A 84 4.49 24.16 -0.81
C TYR A 84 4.32 25.46 -0.01
N THR A 85 5.37 26.28 -0.01
CA THR A 85 5.37 27.60 0.61
C THR A 85 5.99 28.60 -0.35
N PHE A 86 5.46 29.81 -0.38
CA PHE A 86 6.09 30.88 -1.15
C PHE A 86 7.47 31.21 -0.57
N ILE A 87 8.50 31.18 -1.42
CA ILE A 87 9.87 31.56 -1.07
C ILE A 87 10.25 32.76 -1.96
N PRO A 88 10.44 33.96 -1.38
CA PRO A 88 10.89 35.11 -2.15
C PRO A 88 12.35 34.94 -2.60
N TYR A 89 12.69 35.45 -3.79
CA TYR A 89 14.06 35.41 -4.32
C TYR A 89 15.03 36.29 -3.53
N THR A 90 14.57 37.45 -3.05
CA THR A 90 15.33 38.35 -2.20
C THR A 90 14.76 38.32 -0.80
N ALA A 91 15.60 38.02 0.18
CA ALA A 91 15.22 37.99 1.59
C ALA A 91 15.24 39.40 2.18
N ASP A 92 14.30 40.26 1.77
CA ASP A 92 14.09 41.54 2.44
C ASP A 92 13.25 41.30 3.71
N LYS A 93 13.95 40.93 4.79
CA LYS A 93 13.50 41.00 6.19
C LYS A 93 12.31 40.15 6.66
N VAL A 94 11.81 39.16 5.91
CA VAL A 94 10.69 38.31 6.40
C VAL A 94 10.97 36.82 6.24
N SER A 95 11.74 36.27 7.17
CA SER A 95 11.43 34.95 7.73
C SER A 95 12.19 34.80 9.05
N SER A 96 11.46 34.94 10.15
CA SER A 96 11.93 34.72 11.53
C SER A 96 12.09 33.24 11.89
N LEU A 97 12.07 32.34 10.90
CA LEU A 97 12.26 30.91 11.10
C LEU A 97 13.73 30.53 10.86
N PRO A 98 14.30 29.62 11.67
CA PRO A 98 15.60 29.04 11.37
C PRO A 98 15.49 28.24 10.07
N ILE A 99 15.87 28.85 8.96
CA ILE A 99 15.92 28.18 7.65
C ILE A 99 17.11 27.24 7.69
N LYS A 100 16.86 25.94 7.53
CA LYS A 100 17.93 24.97 7.41
C LYS A 100 18.66 25.19 6.08
N ILE A 101 19.98 25.07 6.10
CA ILE A 101 20.82 25.15 4.90
C ILE A 101 20.31 24.17 3.82
N SER A 102 19.83 22.98 4.22
CA SER A 102 19.20 22.02 3.30
C SER A 102 18.03 22.59 2.51
N ASP A 103 17.16 23.37 3.16
CA ASP A 103 15.94 23.89 2.56
C ASP A 103 16.27 24.98 1.54
N ILE A 104 17.33 25.75 1.79
CA ILE A 104 17.87 26.75 0.87
C ILE A 104 18.41 26.05 -0.39
N PHE A 105 19.25 25.01 -0.23
CA PHE A 105 19.78 24.25 -1.35
C PHE A 105 18.67 23.56 -2.15
N SER A 106 17.66 23.01 -1.48
CA SER A 106 16.49 22.43 -2.14
C SER A 106 15.76 23.45 -3.00
N ALA A 107 15.51 24.66 -2.49
CA ALA A 107 14.86 25.72 -3.26
C ALA A 107 15.69 26.13 -4.50
N PHE A 108 17.01 26.33 -4.35
CA PHE A 108 17.86 26.65 -5.50
C PHE A 108 17.89 25.54 -6.55
N LEU A 109 18.00 24.28 -6.13
CA LEU A 109 18.00 23.15 -7.05
C LEU A 109 16.65 22.98 -7.75
N GLN A 110 15.54 23.20 -7.04
CA GLN A 110 14.20 23.20 -7.63
C GLN A 110 14.06 24.28 -8.72
N ILE A 111 14.53 25.51 -8.48
CA ILE A 111 14.54 26.58 -9.48
C ILE A 111 15.36 26.19 -10.72
N VAL A 112 16.57 25.62 -10.51
CA VAL A 112 17.42 25.17 -11.63
C VAL A 112 16.74 24.08 -12.44
N LEU A 113 16.10 23.10 -11.78
CA LEU A 113 15.36 22.03 -12.44
C LEU A 113 14.16 22.56 -13.23
N GLU A 114 13.40 23.49 -12.64
CA GLU A 114 12.24 24.12 -13.29
C GLU A 114 12.66 24.85 -14.59
N ASN A 115 13.83 25.49 -14.59
CA ASN A 115 14.36 26.25 -15.72
C ASN A 115 15.24 25.43 -16.68
N SER A 116 15.31 24.10 -16.52
CA SER A 116 16.21 23.23 -17.29
C SER A 116 15.67 22.76 -18.65
N ALA A 117 14.52 23.30 -19.10
CA ALA A 117 13.85 22.90 -20.35
C ALA A 117 13.57 21.38 -20.47
N GLY A 118 13.31 20.71 -19.34
CA GLY A 118 12.99 19.27 -19.29
C GLY A 118 14.21 18.35 -19.33
N ALA A 119 15.35 18.80 -18.82
CA ALA A 119 16.56 17.98 -18.77
C ALA A 119 16.35 16.70 -17.95
N ILE A 120 16.70 15.55 -18.55
CA ILE A 120 16.65 14.24 -17.88
C ILE A 120 17.85 14.06 -16.93
N LYS A 121 18.96 14.75 -17.20
CA LYS A 121 20.20 14.67 -16.43
C LYS A 121 20.70 16.07 -16.10
N VAL A 122 21.08 16.28 -14.84
CA VAL A 122 21.72 17.51 -14.37
C VAL A 122 23.15 17.20 -13.98
N LYS A 123 24.10 17.99 -14.48
CA LYS A 123 25.51 17.91 -14.09
C LYS A 123 25.78 18.98 -13.04
N VAL A 124 26.23 18.56 -11.87
CA VAL A 124 26.55 19.45 -10.74
C VAL A 124 28.05 19.35 -10.47
N VAL A 125 28.68 20.49 -10.22
CA VAL A 125 30.08 20.58 -9.77
C VAL A 125 30.12 21.47 -8.54
N GLU A 126 30.89 21.05 -7.54
CA GLU A 126 31.15 21.83 -6.34
C GLU A 126 32.60 22.33 -6.40
N TYR A 127 32.81 23.61 -6.13
CA TYR A 127 34.14 24.17 -6.00
C TYR A 127 34.58 24.13 -4.54
N GLY A 128 35.32 23.09 -4.17
CA GLY A 128 36.03 23.00 -2.90
C GLY A 128 37.43 23.56 -3.05
N ALA A 129 37.67 24.78 -2.57
CA ALA A 129 39.02 25.32 -2.40
C ALA A 129 39.76 24.59 -1.24
N ASP A 130 40.61 25.25 -0.45
CA ASP A 130 41.38 24.62 0.64
C ASP A 130 40.56 24.26 1.91
N LYS A 131 39.22 24.27 1.85
CA LYS A 131 38.37 23.94 2.99
C LYS A 131 38.19 22.42 3.12
N PRO A 132 38.22 21.85 4.34
CA PRO A 132 37.87 20.45 4.53
C PRO A 132 36.43 20.19 4.09
N PHE A 133 36.18 19.01 3.52
CA PHE A 133 34.90 18.61 2.91
C PHE A 133 33.66 18.89 3.79
N GLU A 134 33.79 18.81 5.12
CA GLU A 134 32.70 19.03 6.07
C GLU A 134 32.41 20.53 6.38
N GLY A 135 33.29 21.46 6.00
CA GLY A 135 33.25 22.86 6.43
C GLY A 135 32.94 23.90 5.33
N ILE A 136 32.64 23.46 4.10
CA ILE A 136 32.47 24.37 2.95
C ILE A 136 31.24 25.27 3.11
N TYR A 137 30.17 24.75 3.73
CA TYR A 137 28.85 25.40 3.81
C TYR A 137 28.62 26.24 5.07
N ILE A 138 29.61 26.33 5.97
CA ILE A 138 29.52 27.12 7.20
C ILE A 138 30.02 28.55 6.88
N PRO A 139 29.23 29.60 7.13
CA PRO A 139 29.70 30.98 7.00
C PRO A 139 30.81 31.25 8.03
N ASN A 140 31.83 32.01 7.64
CA ASN A 140 32.91 32.44 8.56
C ASN A 140 32.36 33.35 9.66
#